data_AF-A0A960JL51-F1
#
_entry.id   AF-A0A960JL51-F1
#
_cell.length_a   1.000
_cell.length_b   1.000
_cell.length_c   1.000
_cell.angle_alpha   90.00
_cell.angle_beta   90.00
_cell.angle_gamma   90.00
#
_symmetry.space_group_name_H-M   'P 1'
#
loop_
_entity.id
_entity.type
_entity.pdbx_description
1 polymer ?
#
loop_
_entity_poly.entity_id
_entity_poly.type
_entity_poly.pdbx_seq_one_letter_code
_entity_poly.pdbx_strand_id
1 'polypeptide(L)'
;MPRPYDRLAPIYDAWVSQAGPWLSDLHDLYADEIASCNGPAVELGVGNGRVLTRAIERGAVGPLYGVDSSPEMLRLTRRRLEDAGLFDHVRLVWADFRGFTLPEPAELIVLPYDSIGHLVSDHDKLDALTHIHSRLAPGGRFILDTAVWHPDRTSTFDRRPYLYAAW
;
A
#
# COMPACT_ATOMS: atom_id res chain seq x y z
N MET A 1 -1.45 -0.79 22.95
CA MET A 1 -0.04 -0.37 22.84
C MET A 1 0.12 0.42 21.54
N PRO A 2 1.02 1.43 21.47
CA PRO A 2 1.30 2.15 20.23
C PRO A 2 1.86 1.20 19.17
N ARG A 3 1.45 1.34 17.91
CA ARG A 3 2.04 0.57 16.81
C ARG A 3 3.42 1.13 16.46
N PRO A 4 4.36 0.34 15.92
CA PRO A 4 5.70 0.82 15.57
C PRO A 4 5.69 2.09 14.70
N TYR A 5 4.78 2.17 13.73
CA TYR A 5 4.65 3.32 12.82
C TYR A 5 4.08 4.59 13.47
N ASP A 6 3.37 4.49 14.60
CA ASP A 6 2.91 5.69 15.33
C ASP A 6 4.10 6.53 15.81
N ARG A 7 5.22 5.87 16.15
CA ARG A 7 6.45 6.52 16.59
C ARG A 7 7.31 7.03 15.43
N LEU A 8 7.20 6.42 14.26
CA LEU A 8 7.96 6.80 13.07
C LEU A 8 7.31 7.93 12.29
N ALA A 9 5.99 8.09 12.38
CA ALA A 9 5.23 9.09 11.65
C ALA A 9 5.87 10.51 11.65
N PRO A 10 6.35 11.06 12.78
CA PRO A 10 6.92 12.41 12.81
C PRO A 10 8.18 12.61 11.94
N ILE A 11 8.92 11.53 11.65
CA ILE A 11 10.17 11.58 10.88
C ILE A 11 10.04 10.87 9.52
N TYR A 12 8.85 10.34 9.20
CA TYR A 12 8.68 9.42 8.09
C TYR A 12 9.02 10.04 6.74
N ASP A 13 8.55 11.27 6.48
CA ASP A 13 8.87 11.98 5.23
C ASP A 13 10.38 12.21 5.07
N ALA A 14 11.09 12.56 6.14
CA ALA A 14 12.54 12.78 6.13
C ALA A 14 13.32 11.47 5.95
N TRP A 15 12.78 10.34 6.44
CA TRP A 15 13.37 9.02 6.21
C TRP A 15 13.17 8.58 4.76
N VAL A 16 11.96 8.75 4.22
CA VAL A 16 11.61 8.45 2.83
C VAL A 16 12.43 9.30 1.85
N SER A 17 12.67 10.58 2.14
CA SER A 17 13.43 11.47 1.24
C SER A 17 14.90 11.11 1.10
N GLN A 18 15.42 10.22 1.95
CA GLN A 18 16.79 9.71 1.88
C GLN A 18 16.88 8.36 1.13
N ALA A 19 15.75 7.81 0.69
CA ALA A 19 15.73 6.57 -0.06
C ALA A 19 16.29 6.74 -1.49
N GLY A 20 16.90 5.68 -2.01
CA GLY A 20 17.49 5.67 -3.35
C GLY A 20 16.45 5.65 -4.49
N PRO A 21 16.91 5.76 -5.76
CA PRO A 21 16.06 5.85 -6.95
C PRO A 21 15.01 4.74 -7.09
N TRP A 22 15.32 3.51 -6.62
CA TRP A 22 14.40 2.37 -6.62
C TRP A 22 13.04 2.66 -5.97
N LEU A 23 13.01 3.58 -4.98
CA LEU A 23 11.77 3.93 -4.31
C LEU A 23 10.86 4.72 -5.24
N SER A 24 11.44 5.58 -6.08
CA SER A 24 10.70 6.37 -7.08
C SER A 24 10.11 5.47 -8.17
N ASP A 25 10.88 4.50 -8.67
CA ASP A 25 10.41 3.59 -9.71
C ASP A 25 9.23 2.73 -9.21
N LEU A 26 9.33 2.17 -8.01
CA LEU A 26 8.23 1.41 -7.38
C LEU A 26 7.04 2.32 -7.07
N HIS A 27 7.28 3.54 -6.59
CA HIS A 27 6.23 4.53 -6.33
C HIS A 27 5.41 4.81 -7.59
N ASP A 28 6.09 5.05 -8.71
CA ASP A 28 5.45 5.33 -9.99
C ASP A 28 4.70 4.11 -10.53
N LEU A 29 5.25 2.90 -10.41
CA LEU A 29 4.58 1.65 -10.79
C LEU A 29 3.24 1.49 -10.06
N TYR A 30 3.22 1.62 -8.73
CA TYR A 30 1.97 1.47 -7.98
C TYR A 30 0.96 2.57 -8.30
N ALA A 31 1.43 3.81 -8.49
CA ALA A 31 0.56 4.91 -8.87
C ALA A 31 -0.06 4.69 -10.26
N ASP A 32 0.70 4.15 -11.21
CA ASP A 32 0.21 3.79 -12.56
C ASP A 32 -0.80 2.65 -12.53
N GLU A 33 -0.54 1.59 -11.76
CA GLU A 33 -1.47 0.48 -11.62
C GLU A 33 -2.81 0.95 -11.03
N ILE A 34 -2.79 1.80 -9.99
CA ILE A 34 -4.01 2.39 -9.41
C ILE A 34 -4.70 3.31 -10.42
N ALA A 35 -3.95 4.17 -11.12
CA ALA A 35 -4.52 5.10 -12.10
C ALA A 35 -5.14 4.38 -13.31
N SER A 36 -4.70 3.16 -13.62
CA SER A 36 -5.25 2.35 -14.71
C SER A 36 -6.61 1.71 -14.39
N CYS A 37 -7.03 1.70 -13.12
CA CYS A 37 -8.27 1.09 -12.68
C CYS A 37 -9.48 2.04 -12.85
N ASN A 38 -10.61 1.45 -13.24
CA ASN A 38 -11.90 2.17 -13.30
C ASN A 38 -12.79 1.85 -12.08
N GLY A 39 -12.63 0.66 -11.53
CA GLY A 39 -13.28 0.18 -10.32
C GLY A 39 -12.50 0.49 -9.04
N PRO A 40 -12.94 -0.07 -7.91
CA PRO A 40 -12.37 0.21 -6.59
C PRO A 40 -10.90 -0.24 -6.50
N ALA A 41 -10.01 0.66 -6.07
CA ALA A 41 -8.60 0.39 -5.84
C ALA A 41 -8.20 0.66 -4.39
N VAL A 42 -7.36 -0.21 -3.82
CA VAL A 42 -6.98 -0.18 -2.41
C VAL A 42 -5.46 -0.15 -2.25
N GLU A 43 -4.94 0.85 -1.53
CA GLU A 43 -3.56 0.83 -1.03
C GLU A 43 -3.56 0.33 0.43
N LEU A 44 -2.98 -0.85 0.66
CA LEU A 44 -2.75 -1.41 1.99
C LEU A 44 -1.40 -0.92 2.52
N GLY A 45 -1.37 -0.50 3.79
CA GLY A 45 -0.20 0.16 4.35
C GLY A 45 0.04 1.53 3.70
N VAL A 46 -1.05 2.30 3.50
CA VAL A 46 -1.04 3.59 2.79
C VAL A 46 -0.01 4.58 3.35
N GLY A 47 0.36 4.42 4.62
CA GLY A 47 1.43 5.18 5.23
C GLY A 47 1.12 6.67 5.23
N ASN A 48 1.94 7.47 4.55
CA ASN A 48 1.75 8.91 4.41
C ASN A 48 1.02 9.29 3.10
N GLY A 49 0.50 8.34 2.34
CA GLY A 49 -0.37 8.58 1.19
C GLY A 49 0.35 8.96 -0.10
N ARG A 50 1.66 8.74 -0.20
CA ARG A 50 2.45 9.14 -1.40
C ARG A 50 1.91 8.50 -2.67
N VAL A 51 1.61 7.21 -2.65
CA VAL A 51 1.18 6.47 -3.83
C VAL A 51 -0.22 6.93 -4.24
N LEU A 52 -1.20 6.94 -3.32
CA LEU A 52 -2.55 7.45 -3.61
C LEU A 52 -2.56 8.89 -4.15
N THR A 53 -1.83 9.82 -3.54
CA THR A 53 -1.72 11.19 -4.05
C THR A 53 -1.22 11.19 -5.50
N ARG A 54 -0.16 10.42 -5.79
CA ARG A 54 0.41 10.31 -7.13
C ARG A 54 -0.54 9.65 -8.14
N ALA A 55 -1.31 8.65 -7.72
CA ALA A 55 -2.29 7.98 -8.56
C ALA A 55 -3.40 8.95 -9.01
N ILE A 56 -3.89 9.79 -8.09
CA ILE A 56 -4.89 10.82 -8.40
C ILE A 56 -4.32 11.85 -9.37
N GLU A 57 -3.09 12.32 -9.16
CA GLU A 57 -2.38 13.21 -10.09
C GLU A 57 -2.20 12.60 -11.50
N ARG A 58 -2.13 11.27 -11.58
CA ARG A 58 -2.04 10.51 -12.84
C ARG A 58 -3.42 10.19 -13.46
N GLY A 59 -4.50 10.65 -12.85
CA GLY A 59 -5.85 10.54 -13.40
C GLY A 59 -6.64 9.34 -12.92
N ALA A 60 -6.34 8.77 -11.74
CA ALA A 60 -7.21 7.78 -11.12
C ALA A 60 -8.64 8.32 -10.94
N VAL A 61 -9.63 7.61 -11.49
CA VAL A 61 -11.05 8.02 -11.48
C VAL A 61 -11.95 7.12 -10.63
N GLY A 62 -11.52 5.89 -10.35
CA GLY A 62 -12.29 4.92 -9.57
C GLY A 62 -12.30 5.23 -8.06
N PRO A 63 -13.16 4.55 -7.27
CA PRO A 63 -13.16 4.68 -5.81
C PRO A 63 -11.81 4.27 -5.20
N LEU A 64 -11.17 5.17 -4.44
CA LEU A 64 -9.86 4.92 -3.82
C LEU A 64 -9.97 4.71 -2.31
N TYR A 65 -9.27 3.69 -1.81
CA TYR A 65 -9.21 3.37 -0.38
C TYR A 65 -7.76 3.32 0.10
N GLY A 66 -7.47 4.05 1.18
CA GLY A 66 -6.20 3.96 1.89
C GLY A 66 -6.39 3.24 3.22
N VAL A 67 -5.79 2.07 3.38
CA VAL A 67 -5.87 1.27 4.61
C VAL A 67 -4.54 1.36 5.35
N ASP A 68 -4.56 1.82 6.60
CA ASP A 68 -3.40 1.69 7.48
C ASP A 68 -3.82 1.23 8.87
N SER A 69 -2.85 0.58 9.50
CA SER A 69 -2.94 0.02 10.83
C SER A 69 -2.59 1.09 11.89
N SER A 70 -1.78 2.08 11.50
CA SER A 70 -1.36 3.23 12.30
C SER A 70 -2.30 4.43 12.10
N PRO A 71 -2.97 4.91 13.16
CA PRO A 71 -3.78 6.13 13.07
C PRO A 71 -2.93 7.38 12.76
N GLU A 72 -1.66 7.43 13.18
CA GLU A 72 -0.78 8.57 12.85
C GLU A 72 -0.41 8.60 11.37
N MET A 73 -0.20 7.44 10.74
CA MET A 73 0.00 7.36 9.29
C MET A 73 -1.25 7.84 8.53
N LEU A 74 -2.44 7.41 8.94
CA LEU A 74 -3.69 7.93 8.37
C LEU A 74 -3.85 9.45 8.55
N ARG A 75 -3.40 10.00 9.68
CA ARG A 75 -3.39 11.46 9.91
C ARG A 75 -2.46 12.18 8.94
N LEU A 76 -1.28 11.64 8.67
CA LEU A 76 -0.36 12.18 7.66
C LEU A 76 -0.94 12.08 6.25
N THR A 77 -1.55 10.95 5.91
CA THR A 77 -2.21 10.74 4.62
C THR A 77 -3.33 11.74 4.42
N ARG A 78 -4.23 11.90 5.41
CA ARG A 78 -5.30 12.90 5.38
C ARG A 78 -4.72 14.29 5.12
N ARG A 79 -3.74 14.72 5.91
CA ARG A 79 -3.13 16.04 5.76
C ARG A 79 -2.57 16.25 4.37
N ARG A 80 -1.82 15.28 3.83
CA ARG A 80 -1.26 15.37 2.47
C ARG A 80 -2.35 15.54 1.42
N LEU A 81 -3.44 14.78 1.54
CA LEU A 81 -4.55 14.86 0.61
C LEU A 81 -5.33 16.17 0.77
N GLU A 82 -5.54 16.65 1.99
CA GLU A 82 -6.18 17.95 2.26
C GLU A 82 -5.34 19.12 1.71
N ASP A 83 -4.03 19.13 1.97
CA ASP A 83 -3.10 20.14 1.48
C ASP A 83 -3.07 20.19 -0.07
N ALA A 84 -3.32 19.05 -0.73
CA ALA A 84 -3.42 18.94 -2.19
C ALA A 84 -4.84 19.17 -2.75
N GLY A 85 -5.86 19.33 -1.90
CA GLY A 85 -7.27 19.42 -2.32
C GLY A 85 -7.85 18.12 -2.88
N LEU A 86 -7.27 16.97 -2.53
CA LEU A 86 -7.59 15.65 -3.08
C LEU A 86 -8.30 14.72 -2.08
N PHE A 87 -8.56 15.15 -0.84
CA PHE A 87 -9.08 14.28 0.21
C PHE A 87 -10.43 13.66 -0.12
N ASP A 88 -11.30 14.37 -0.84
CA ASP A 88 -12.63 13.88 -1.22
C ASP A 88 -12.58 12.69 -2.20
N HIS A 89 -11.43 12.42 -2.83
CA HIS A 89 -11.23 11.28 -3.72
C HIS A 89 -10.90 9.98 -2.99
N VAL A 90 -10.56 10.03 -1.69
CA VAL A 90 -10.00 8.89 -0.96
C VAL A 90 -10.77 8.62 0.32
N ARG A 91 -11.15 7.35 0.53
CA ARG A 91 -11.64 6.88 1.81
C ARG A 91 -10.53 6.23 2.63
N LEU A 92 -10.21 6.82 3.77
CA LEU A 92 -9.25 6.25 4.73
C LEU A 92 -9.92 5.26 5.67
N VAL A 93 -9.30 4.10 5.86
CA VAL A 93 -9.79 3.00 6.70
C VAL A 93 -8.71 2.63 7.73
N TRP A 94 -9.06 2.74 9.00
CA TRP A 94 -8.19 2.26 10.08
C TRP A 94 -8.39 0.77 10.32
N ALA A 95 -7.46 -0.04 9.81
CA ALA A 95 -7.53 -1.49 9.93
C ALA A 95 -6.15 -2.13 9.75
N ASP A 96 -6.02 -3.35 10.23
CA ASP A 96 -4.93 -4.26 9.83
C ASP A 96 -5.27 -4.89 8.48
N PHE A 97 -4.27 -5.13 7.62
CA PHE A 97 -4.52 -5.75 6.31
C PHE A 97 -5.05 -7.20 6.41
N ARG A 98 -4.98 -7.84 7.59
CA ARG A 98 -5.64 -9.13 7.87
C ARG A 98 -7.16 -9.03 8.11
N GLY A 99 -7.74 -7.84 8.19
CA GLY A 99 -9.14 -7.69 8.61
C GLY A 99 -9.85 -6.40 8.18
N PHE A 100 -9.41 -5.74 7.12
CA PHE A 100 -10.10 -4.56 6.59
C PHE A 100 -11.40 -4.92 5.85
N THR A 101 -12.36 -3.99 5.85
CA THR A 101 -13.65 -4.16 5.15
C THR A 101 -13.79 -3.14 4.04
N LEU A 102 -14.31 -3.58 2.90
CA LEU A 102 -14.67 -2.72 1.77
C LEU A 102 -16.19 -2.77 1.55
N PRO A 103 -16.80 -1.67 1.06
CA PRO A 103 -18.22 -1.69 0.70
C PRO A 103 -18.51 -2.57 -0.51
N GLU A 104 -17.51 -2.79 -1.37
CA GLU A 104 -17.57 -3.60 -2.59
C GLU A 104 -16.21 -4.26 -2.86
N PRO A 105 -16.14 -5.39 -3.58
CA PRO A 105 -14.88 -6.03 -3.95
C PRO A 105 -13.99 -5.13 -4.83
N ALA A 106 -12.68 -5.19 -4.63
CA ALA A 106 -11.71 -4.34 -5.32
C ALA A 106 -11.29 -4.90 -6.68
N GLU A 107 -11.18 -4.01 -7.68
CA GLU A 107 -10.51 -4.32 -8.95
C GLU A 107 -9.02 -4.50 -8.74
N LEU A 108 -8.42 -3.68 -7.86
CA LEU A 108 -7.00 -3.73 -7.54
C LEU A 108 -6.76 -3.54 -6.04
N ILE A 109 -5.89 -4.37 -5.48
CA ILE A 109 -5.29 -4.16 -4.16
C ILE A 109 -3.78 -4.10 -4.34
N VAL A 110 -3.12 -3.12 -3.73
CA VAL A 110 -1.66 -3.00 -3.71
C VAL A 110 -1.14 -3.01 -2.27
N LEU A 111 0.03 -3.61 -2.05
CA LEU A 111 0.74 -3.62 -0.76
C LEU A 111 2.23 -3.26 -0.99
N PRO A 112 2.55 -1.96 -1.11
CA PRO A 112 3.89 -1.50 -1.45
C PRO A 112 4.94 -1.65 -0.34
N TYR A 113 6.20 -1.57 -0.74
CA TYR A 113 7.39 -1.35 0.08
C TYR A 113 7.63 -2.38 1.18
N ASP A 114 7.55 -3.67 0.81
CA ASP A 114 7.81 -4.79 1.72
C ASP A 114 6.91 -4.78 2.97
N SER A 115 5.72 -4.17 2.86
CA SER A 115 4.80 -4.03 3.99
C SER A 115 4.34 -5.37 4.54
N ILE A 116 4.28 -6.41 3.71
CA ILE A 116 4.01 -7.80 4.13
C ILE A 116 5.05 -8.33 5.12
N GLY A 117 6.29 -7.84 5.07
CA GLY A 117 7.38 -8.22 5.97
C GLY A 117 7.15 -7.86 7.43
N HIS A 118 6.20 -6.97 7.73
CA HIS A 118 5.77 -6.68 9.10
C HIS A 118 5.01 -7.83 9.77
N LEU A 119 4.49 -8.77 8.97
CA LEU A 119 3.89 -10.00 9.46
C LEU A 119 5.02 -11.02 9.64
N VAL A 120 5.41 -11.27 10.90
CA VAL A 120 6.60 -12.09 11.20
C VAL A 120 6.34 -13.57 11.01
N SER A 121 5.09 -14.03 11.23
CA SER A 121 4.73 -15.44 11.10
C SER A 121 4.16 -15.76 9.72
N ASP A 122 4.42 -16.97 9.23
CA ASP A 122 3.82 -17.45 7.98
C ASP A 122 2.30 -17.63 8.09
N HIS A 123 1.81 -17.90 9.30
CA HIS A 123 0.38 -17.93 9.58
C HIS A 123 -0.26 -16.56 9.36
N ASP A 124 0.32 -15.49 9.92
CA ASP A 124 -0.18 -14.13 9.73
C ASP A 124 -0.14 -13.71 8.25
N LYS A 125 0.92 -14.08 7.53
CA LYS A 125 1.01 -13.83 6.08
C LYS A 125 -0.09 -14.58 5.32
N LEU A 126 -0.32 -15.85 5.63
CA LEU A 126 -1.37 -16.65 4.98
C LEU A 126 -2.76 -16.08 5.27
N ASP A 127 -3.03 -15.66 6.50
CA ASP A 127 -4.28 -15.02 6.90
C ASP A 127 -4.48 -13.70 6.14
N ALA A 128 -3.43 -12.87 6.03
CA ALA A 128 -3.47 -11.63 5.25
C ALA A 128 -3.76 -11.91 3.77
N LEU A 129 -3.03 -12.83 3.14
CA LEU A 129 -3.21 -13.17 1.73
C LEU A 129 -4.61 -13.75 1.46
N THR A 130 -5.11 -14.62 2.34
CA THR A 130 -6.46 -15.19 2.25
C THR A 130 -7.52 -14.09 2.37
N HIS A 131 -7.37 -13.19 3.33
CA HIS A 131 -8.29 -12.07 3.52
C HIS A 131 -8.27 -11.14 2.31
N ILE A 132 -7.09 -10.72 1.84
CA ILE A 132 -6.90 -9.87 0.66
C ILE A 132 -7.57 -10.49 -0.56
N HIS A 133 -7.30 -11.77 -0.84
CA HIS A 133 -7.92 -12.48 -1.96
C HIS A 133 -9.44 -12.47 -1.87
N SER A 134 -10.01 -12.65 -0.67
CA SER A 134 -11.47 -12.60 -0.47
C SER A 134 -12.10 -11.21 -0.69
N ARG A 135 -11.29 -10.15 -0.77
CA ARG A 135 -11.73 -8.78 -1.03
C ARG A 135 -11.59 -8.37 -2.50
N LEU A 136 -11.02 -9.22 -3.36
CA LEU A 136 -10.92 -8.94 -4.79
C LEU A 136 -12.24 -9.24 -5.51
N ALA A 137 -12.56 -8.41 -6.51
CA ALA A 137 -13.59 -8.71 -7.49
C ALA A 137 -13.14 -9.90 -8.37
N PRO A 138 -14.06 -10.60 -9.04
CA PRO A 138 -13.68 -11.57 -10.08
C PRO A 138 -12.78 -10.91 -11.13
N GLY A 139 -11.61 -11.50 -11.41
CA GLY A 139 -10.59 -10.92 -12.29
C GLY A 139 -9.78 -9.76 -11.69
N GLY A 140 -10.00 -9.43 -10.41
CA GLY A 140 -9.23 -8.42 -9.68
C GLY A 140 -7.78 -8.86 -9.41
N ARG A 141 -6.89 -7.88 -9.24
CA ARG A 141 -5.45 -8.12 -9.09
C ARG A 141 -4.93 -7.72 -7.71
N PHE A 142 -3.93 -8.44 -7.24
CA PHE A 142 -3.16 -8.08 -6.06
C PHE A 142 -1.68 -7.90 -6.40
N ILE A 143 -1.10 -6.76 -6.03
CA ILE A 143 0.30 -6.44 -6.33
C ILE A 143 1.03 -6.15 -5.04
N LEU A 144 2.18 -6.78 -4.83
CA LEU A 144 3.07 -6.46 -3.73
C LEU A 144 4.53 -6.54 -4.15
N ASP A 145 5.40 -5.91 -3.38
CA ASP A 145 6.83 -6.15 -3.42
C ASP A 145 7.28 -6.65 -2.05
N THR A 146 8.31 -7.49 -2.05
CA THR A 146 8.90 -7.96 -0.80
C THR A 146 10.39 -8.21 -0.97
N ALA A 147 11.14 -8.06 0.11
CA ALA A 147 12.56 -8.39 0.13
C ALA A 147 12.75 -9.91 0.10
N VAL A 148 13.37 -10.41 -0.97
CA VAL A 148 13.82 -11.80 -1.02
C VAL A 148 15.28 -11.87 -0.61
N TRP A 149 15.55 -12.63 0.45
CA TRP A 149 16.91 -12.91 0.87
C TRP A 149 17.52 -13.98 -0.02
N HIS A 150 18.69 -13.68 -0.60
CA HIS A 150 19.44 -14.61 -1.42
C HIS A 150 20.75 -14.99 -0.69
N PRO A 151 20.99 -16.28 -0.38
CA PRO A 151 22.16 -16.71 0.39
C PRO A 151 23.50 -16.35 -0.26
N ASP A 152 23.54 -16.26 -1.58
CA ASP A 152 24.76 -16.01 -2.35
C ASP A 152 24.98 -14.52 -2.68
N ARG A 153 24.07 -13.63 -2.25
CA ARG A 153 24.14 -12.17 -2.49
C ARG A 153 24.31 -11.45 -1.17
N THR A 154 25.55 -11.36 -0.70
CA THR A 154 25.92 -10.73 0.58
C THR A 154 25.76 -9.19 0.60
N SER A 155 25.40 -8.55 -0.51
CA SER A 155 25.37 -7.08 -0.60
C SER A 155 24.20 -6.44 -1.36
N THR A 156 23.26 -7.20 -1.92
CA THR A 156 22.13 -6.62 -2.66
C THR A 156 20.80 -7.28 -2.30
N PHE A 157 19.95 -6.52 -1.59
CA PHE A 157 18.52 -6.82 -1.51
C PHE A 157 17.93 -6.67 -2.92
N ASP A 158 17.63 -7.77 -3.61
CA ASP A 158 16.88 -7.75 -4.88
C ASP A 158 15.38 -7.58 -4.51
N ARG A 159 14.89 -6.34 -4.59
CA ARG A 159 13.48 -6.02 -4.39
C ARG A 159 12.79 -5.98 -5.75
N ARG A 160 12.05 -7.03 -6.07
CA ARG A 160 11.21 -7.09 -7.28
C ARG A 160 9.74 -7.02 -6.89
N PRO A 161 8.92 -6.25 -7.64
CA PRO A 161 7.48 -6.36 -7.50
C PRO A 161 7.04 -7.74 -8.02
N TYR A 162 6.19 -8.40 -7.26
CA TYR A 162 5.51 -9.64 -7.63
C TYR A 162 4.05 -9.30 -7.93
N LEU A 163 3.65 -9.51 -9.18
CA LEU A 163 2.26 -9.42 -9.61
C LEU A 163 1.56 -10.76 -9.29
N TYR A 164 0.60 -10.73 -8.37
CA TYR A 164 -0.29 -11.87 -8.10
C TYR A 164 -1.67 -11.57 -8.73
N ALA A 165 -1.93 -12.14 -9.89
CA ALA A 165 -3.28 -12.14 -10.45
C ALA A 165 -4.09 -13.26 -9.78
N ALA A 166 -5.23 -12.91 -9.16
CA ALA A 166 -6.23 -13.89 -8.76
C ALA A 166 -7.10 -14.21 -9.99
N TRP A 167 -7.35 -15.50 -10.25
CA TRP A 167 -8.12 -15.99 -11.41
C TRP A 167 -9.61 -16.06 -11.09
#